data_AF-A0A1H8Z0U2-F1
#
_entry.id   AF-A0A1H8Z0U2-F1
#
_cell.length_a   1.000
_cell.length_b   1.000
_cell.length_c   1.000
_cell.angle_alpha   90.00
_cell.angle_beta   90.00
_cell.angle_gamma   90.00
#
_symmetry.space_group_name_H-M   'P 1'
#
loop_
_entity.id
_entity.type
_entity.pdbx_description
1 polymer ?
#
loop_
_entity_poly.entity_id
_entity_poly.type
_entity_poly.pdbx_seq_one_letter_code
_entity_poly.pdbx_strand_id
1 'polypeptide(L)'
;MKHIRLINKTQLISFILIGIAISGFAIILFQLILLDSKPENFGVVGDALGGILNPIIAIASALLTFLAFYIQKLANDDLKKQFYQQKADEKSDFIFSNYKERIHLIINEINNFNISFHNGTLISSAELLNSPNAKKYNFIGIQAINLFLVEFYKLLESKKKEGNLEFKFNDSYHAINLHIQNLISAFYNVHVSIQKCDLKKEYIDELKELLEYTYYSKLNYFSAIISNKNKSSKTKTQIDYLYDFYNKKN
;
A
#
# COMPACT_ATOMS: atom_id res chain seq x y z
N MET A 1 -17.91 -26.16 6.48
CA MET A 1 -17.22 -26.77 7.64
C MET A 1 -17.65 -26.04 8.90
N LYS A 2 -18.31 -26.73 9.85
CA LYS A 2 -18.75 -26.16 11.12
C LYS A 2 -17.52 -25.86 11.99
N HIS A 3 -17.21 -24.58 12.22
CA HIS A 3 -16.28 -24.17 13.27
C HIS A 3 -16.94 -24.39 14.64
N ILE A 4 -16.83 -25.59 15.18
CA ILE A 4 -17.08 -25.84 16.60
C ILE A 4 -15.90 -25.19 17.33
N ARG A 5 -16.12 -23.99 17.90
CA ARG A 5 -15.13 -23.34 18.75
C ARG A 5 -14.89 -24.25 19.97
N LEU A 6 -13.69 -24.81 20.06
CA LEU A 6 -13.19 -25.48 21.26
C LEU A 6 -13.34 -24.49 22.43
N ILE A 7 -14.21 -24.83 23.38
CA ILE A 7 -14.39 -24.07 24.61
C ILE A 7 -13.02 -24.01 25.30
N ASN A 8 -12.53 -22.80 25.56
CA ASN A 8 -11.23 -22.61 26.19
C ASN A 8 -11.28 -23.20 27.61
N LYS A 9 -10.21 -23.81 28.11
CA LYS A 9 -10.17 -24.47 29.43
C LYS A 9 -10.65 -23.53 30.56
N THR A 10 -10.35 -22.24 30.44
CA THR A 10 -10.83 -21.18 31.33
C THR A 10 -12.34 -20.99 31.29
N GLN A 11 -12.96 -21.05 30.10
CA GLN A 11 -14.41 -20.94 29.96
C GLN A 11 -15.13 -22.15 30.57
N LEU A 12 -14.57 -23.35 30.39
CA LEU A 12 -15.12 -24.57 31.01
C LEU A 12 -15.07 -24.48 32.54
N ILE A 13 -13.95 -24.03 33.10
CA ILE A 13 -13.80 -23.83 34.56
C ILE A 13 -14.83 -22.81 35.08
N SER A 14 -14.99 -21.67 34.40
CA SER A 14 -16.01 -20.67 34.79
C SER A 14 -17.43 -21.24 34.73
N PHE A 15 -17.76 -22.01 33.69
CA PHE A 15 -19.07 -22.68 33.58
C PHE A 15 -19.32 -23.66 34.73
N ILE A 16 -18.31 -24.45 35.11
CA ILE A 16 -18.41 -25.40 36.22
C ILE A 16 -18.63 -24.65 37.54
N LEU A 17 -17.86 -23.58 37.81
CA LEU A 17 -17.99 -22.79 39.04
C LEU A 17 -19.36 -22.12 39.15
N ILE A 18 -19.88 -21.55 38.05
CA ILE A 18 -21.23 -20.97 38.01
C ILE A 18 -22.28 -22.06 38.23
N GLY A 19 -22.12 -23.23 37.59
CA GLY A 19 -23.01 -24.37 37.78
C GLY A 19 -23.07 -24.84 39.23
N ILE A 20 -21.92 -24.97 39.89
CA ILE A 20 -21.83 -25.35 41.31
C ILE A 20 -22.53 -24.31 42.20
N ALA A 21 -22.33 -23.01 41.94
CA ALA A 21 -22.96 -21.94 42.71
C ALA A 21 -24.50 -21.99 42.58
N ILE A 22 -25.02 -22.16 41.37
CA ILE A 22 -26.47 -22.27 41.11
C ILE A 22 -27.06 -23.53 41.74
N SER A 23 -26.40 -24.67 41.61
CA SER A 23 -26.84 -25.93 42.22
C SER A 23 -26.83 -25.86 43.74
N GLY A 24 -25.80 -25.28 44.36
CA GLY A 24 -25.74 -25.06 45.79
C GLY A 24 -26.89 -24.19 46.30
N PHE A 25 -27.19 -23.09 45.60
CA PHE A 25 -28.33 -22.24 45.90
C PHE A 25 -29.67 -22.98 45.77
N ALA A 26 -29.85 -23.76 44.70
CA ALA A 26 -31.06 -24.53 44.47
C ALA A 26 -31.30 -25.62 45.54
N ILE A 27 -30.25 -26.28 46.02
CA ILE A 27 -30.35 -27.29 47.10
C ILE A 27 -30.82 -26.64 48.40
N ILE A 28 -30.26 -25.49 48.77
CA ILE A 28 -30.68 -24.73 49.96
C ILE A 28 -32.14 -24.27 49.83
N LEU A 29 -32.51 -23.74 48.65
CA LEU A 29 -33.88 -23.29 48.38
C LEU A 29 -34.89 -24.45 48.40
N PHE A 30 -34.51 -25.61 47.86
CA PHE A 30 -35.34 -26.82 47.82
C PHE A 30 -35.65 -27.37 49.21
N GLN A 31 -34.67 -27.38 50.11
CA GLN A 31 -34.87 -27.75 51.52
C GLN A 31 -35.85 -26.81 52.22
N LEU A 32 -35.83 -25.52 51.89
CA LEU A 32 -36.73 -24.51 52.46
C LEU A 32 -38.20 -24.69 52.02
N ILE A 33 -38.44 -25.24 50.82
CA ILE A 33 -39.77 -25.40 50.24
C ILE A 33 -40.44 -26.72 50.68
N LEU A 34 -39.68 -27.79 50.94
CA LEU A 34 -40.22 -29.14 51.22
C LEU A 34 -40.38 -29.52 52.70
N LEU A 35 -39.71 -28.82 53.63
CA LEU A 35 -39.94 -29.05 55.06
C LEU A 35 -41.15 -28.25 55.54
N ASP A 36 -42.28 -28.93 55.72
CA ASP A 36 -43.56 -28.40 56.23
C ASP A 36 -43.49 -27.98 57.73
N SER A 37 -42.44 -28.39 58.44
CA SER A 37 -42.14 -27.97 59.81
C SER A 37 -41.14 -26.82 59.81
N LYS A 38 -41.64 -25.59 59.69
CA LYS A 38 -40.81 -24.39 59.90
C LYS A 38 -40.27 -24.43 61.34
N PRO A 39 -38.95 -24.51 61.57
CA PRO A 39 -38.42 -24.31 62.90
C PRO A 39 -38.75 -22.86 63.31
N GLU A 40 -39.43 -22.64 64.44
CA GLU A 40 -39.89 -21.32 64.87
C GLU A 40 -38.77 -20.26 64.94
N ASN A 41 -37.51 -20.70 65.01
CA ASN A 41 -36.32 -19.85 65.10
C ASN A 41 -35.52 -19.68 63.78
N PHE A 42 -35.92 -20.33 62.68
CA PHE A 42 -35.12 -20.32 61.44
C PHE A 42 -35.11 -18.95 60.75
N GLY A 43 -36.21 -18.20 60.83
CA GLY A 43 -36.27 -16.81 60.36
C GLY A 43 -35.31 -15.89 61.12
N VAL A 44 -35.27 -16.01 62.45
CA VAL A 44 -34.37 -15.22 63.31
C VAL A 44 -32.90 -15.55 63.04
N VAL A 45 -32.57 -16.84 62.85
CA VAL A 45 -31.21 -17.26 62.48
C VAL A 45 -30.85 -16.80 61.07
N GLY A 46 -31.79 -16.87 60.12
CA GLY A 46 -31.63 -16.39 58.76
C GLY A 46 -31.41 -14.87 58.69
N ASP A 47 -32.17 -14.09 59.47
CA ASP A 47 -32.04 -12.64 59.56
C ASP A 47 -30.71 -12.23 60.23
N ALA A 48 -30.28 -12.96 61.27
CA ALA A 48 -29.00 -12.73 61.92
C ALA A 48 -27.81 -13.06 61.00
N LEU A 49 -27.87 -14.20 60.31
CA LEU A 49 -26.85 -14.59 59.33
C LEU A 49 -26.84 -13.65 58.12
N GLY A 50 -28.00 -13.29 57.59
CA GLY A 50 -28.16 -12.34 56.49
C GLY A 50 -27.66 -10.94 56.86
N GLY A 51 -27.96 -10.45 58.07
CA GLY A 51 -27.49 -9.16 58.57
C GLY A 51 -25.96 -9.07 58.69
N ILE A 52 -25.29 -10.17 59.05
CA ILE A 52 -23.82 -10.24 59.15
C ILE A 52 -23.18 -10.48 57.77
N LEU A 53 -23.73 -11.39 56.97
CA LEU A 53 -23.14 -11.81 55.70
C LEU A 53 -23.39 -10.83 54.57
N ASN A 54 -24.54 -10.15 54.51
CA ASN A 54 -24.88 -9.24 53.41
C ASN A 54 -23.85 -8.10 53.24
N PRO A 55 -23.40 -7.39 54.29
CA PRO A 55 -22.35 -6.39 54.14
C PRO A 55 -21.03 -6.97 53.61
N ILE A 56 -20.65 -8.17 54.06
CA ILE A 56 -19.42 -8.85 53.62
C ILE A 56 -19.53 -9.22 52.14
N ILE A 57 -20.66 -9.81 51.73
CA ILE A 57 -20.94 -10.16 50.33
C ILE A 57 -20.99 -8.91 49.46
N ALA A 58 -21.58 -7.82 49.95
CA ALA A 58 -21.65 -6.55 49.22
C ALA A 58 -20.26 -5.94 48.99
N ILE A 59 -19.40 -5.94 50.01
CA ILE A 59 -18.00 -5.49 49.90
C ILE A 59 -17.23 -6.38 48.92
N ALA A 60 -17.35 -7.71 49.05
CA ALA A 60 -16.70 -8.65 48.14
C ALA A 60 -17.18 -8.44 46.68
N SER A 61 -18.49 -8.25 46.48
CA SER A 61 -19.07 -8.00 45.16
C SER A 61 -18.60 -6.67 44.55
N ALA A 62 -18.51 -5.62 45.35
CA ALA A 62 -17.98 -4.33 44.92
C ALA A 62 -16.50 -4.42 44.53
N LEU A 63 -15.68 -5.13 45.32
CA LEU A 63 -14.28 -5.37 45.03
C LEU A 63 -14.08 -6.20 43.76
N LEU A 64 -14.86 -7.27 43.58
CA LEU A 64 -14.83 -8.09 42.36
C LEU A 64 -15.26 -7.29 41.13
N THR A 65 -16.28 -6.46 41.26
CA THR A 65 -16.75 -5.57 40.18
C THR A 65 -15.67 -4.55 39.83
N PHE A 66 -15.05 -3.93 40.83
CA PHE A 66 -13.93 -3.02 40.63
C PHE A 66 -12.76 -3.71 39.92
N LEU A 67 -12.39 -4.92 40.35
CA LEU A 67 -11.30 -5.69 39.75
C LEU A 67 -11.62 -6.07 38.30
N ALA A 68 -12.86 -6.46 38.01
CA ALA A 68 -13.29 -6.76 36.65
C ALA A 68 -13.15 -5.54 35.73
N PHE A 69 -13.62 -4.37 36.18
CA PHE A 69 -13.44 -3.12 35.43
C PHE A 69 -11.97 -2.71 35.30
N TYR A 70 -11.15 -2.94 36.32
CA TYR A 70 -9.72 -2.65 36.28
C TYR A 70 -9.00 -3.51 35.23
N ILE A 71 -9.26 -4.81 35.20
CA ILE A 71 -8.70 -5.73 34.19
C ILE A 71 -9.20 -5.36 32.79
N GLN A 72 -10.49 -5.02 32.66
CA GLN A 72 -11.05 -4.57 31.37
C GLN A 72 -10.38 -3.30 30.86
N LYS A 73 -10.09 -2.34 31.75
CA LYS A 73 -9.35 -1.12 31.40
C LYS A 73 -7.95 -1.47 30.88
N LEU A 74 -7.21 -2.31 31.61
CA LEU A 74 -5.86 -2.73 31.21
C LEU A 74 -5.85 -3.38 29.82
N ALA A 75 -6.79 -4.29 29.56
CA ALA A 75 -6.92 -4.94 28.26
C ALA A 75 -7.22 -3.94 27.13
N ASN A 76 -8.06 -2.93 27.39
CA ASN A 76 -8.38 -1.89 26.41
C ASN A 76 -7.17 -1.00 26.09
N ASP A 77 -6.37 -0.67 27.10
CA ASP A 77 -5.14 0.12 26.91
C ASP A 77 -4.13 -0.64 26.03
N ASP A 78 -3.95 -1.94 26.27
CA ASP A 78 -3.10 -2.81 25.44
C ASP A 78 -3.62 -2.95 24.01
N LEU A 79 -4.93 -3.18 23.83
CA LEU A 79 -5.56 -3.24 22.51
C LEU A 79 -5.38 -1.93 21.73
N LYS A 80 -5.54 -0.79 22.42
CA LYS A 80 -5.36 0.53 21.83
C LYS A 80 -3.92 0.72 21.35
N LYS A 81 -2.93 0.28 22.13
CA LYS A 81 -1.51 0.32 21.74
C LYS A 81 -1.24 -0.52 20.49
N GLN A 82 -1.73 -1.77 20.46
CA GLN A 82 -1.58 -2.67 19.32
C GLN A 82 -2.22 -2.09 18.07
N PHE A 83 -3.42 -1.51 18.20
CA PHE A 83 -4.14 -0.90 17.09
C PHE A 83 -3.38 0.29 16.47
N TYR A 84 -2.73 1.13 17.28
CA TYR A 84 -1.90 2.22 16.75
C TYR A 84 -0.66 1.71 16.03
N GLN A 85 -0.02 0.66 16.56
CA GLN A 85 1.13 0.03 15.91
C GLN A 85 0.71 -0.57 14.56
N GLN A 86 -0.37 -1.35 14.55
CA GLN A 86 -0.92 -1.94 13.33
C GLN A 86 -1.26 -0.88 12.28
N LYS A 87 -1.90 0.23 12.67
CA LYS A 87 -2.19 1.35 11.76
C LYS A 87 -0.94 1.98 11.16
N ALA A 88 0.14 2.08 11.93
CA ALA A 88 1.40 2.63 11.44
C ALA A 88 2.05 1.67 10.43
N ASP A 89 2.04 0.37 10.71
CA ASP A 89 2.54 -0.67 9.82
C ASP A 89 1.73 -0.74 8.52
N GLU A 90 0.39 -0.81 8.60
CA GLU A 90 -0.51 -0.80 7.44
C GLU A 90 -0.31 0.43 6.55
N LYS A 91 -0.09 1.61 7.16
CA LYS A 91 0.23 2.83 6.42
C LYS A 91 1.56 2.71 5.69
N SER A 92 2.58 2.15 6.34
CA SER A 92 3.90 1.95 5.72
C SER A 92 3.81 0.99 4.53
N ASP A 93 3.11 -0.12 4.69
CA ASP A 93 2.90 -1.15 3.67
C ASP A 93 2.11 -0.61 2.48
N PHE A 94 1.08 0.20 2.73
CA PHE A 94 0.32 0.87 1.69
C PHE A 94 1.18 1.83 0.86
N ILE A 95 1.98 2.68 1.51
CA ILE A 95 2.86 3.63 0.83
C ILE A 95 3.92 2.89 0.00
N PHE A 96 4.54 1.85 0.58
CA PHE A 96 5.50 0.99 -0.13
C PHE A 96 4.88 0.34 -1.37
N SER A 97 3.72 -0.30 -1.21
CA SER A 97 3.01 -0.97 -2.31
C SER A 97 2.63 0.01 -3.42
N ASN A 98 2.17 1.21 -3.07
CA ASN A 98 1.85 2.25 -4.03
C ASN A 98 3.08 2.71 -4.83
N TYR A 99 4.23 2.91 -4.19
CA TYR A 99 5.45 3.24 -4.92
C TYR A 99 5.92 2.13 -5.85
N LYS A 100 5.88 0.88 -5.38
CA LYS A 100 6.22 -0.30 -6.18
C LYS A 100 5.32 -0.40 -7.42
N GLU A 101 4.02 -0.23 -7.25
CA GLU A 101 3.05 -0.21 -8.36
C GLU A 101 3.34 0.91 -9.35
N ARG A 102 3.63 2.13 -8.87
CA ARG A 102 3.97 3.25 -9.76
C ARG A 102 5.21 2.99 -10.61
N ILE A 103 6.21 2.30 -10.06
CA ILE A 103 7.40 1.89 -10.84
C ILE A 103 7.01 0.82 -11.86
N HIS A 104 6.20 -0.17 -11.48
CA HIS A 104 5.70 -1.19 -12.41
C HIS A 104 4.85 -0.61 -13.54
N LEU A 105 4.00 0.38 -13.27
CA LEU A 105 3.26 1.10 -14.30
C LEU A 105 4.20 1.76 -15.31
N ILE A 106 5.26 2.44 -14.85
CA ILE A 106 6.28 3.03 -15.75
C ILE A 106 6.97 1.95 -16.59
N ILE A 107 7.37 0.83 -15.98
CA ILE A 107 7.97 -0.30 -16.70
C ILE A 107 7.01 -0.82 -17.77
N ASN A 108 5.73 -0.98 -17.44
CA ASN A 108 4.70 -1.48 -18.34
C ASN A 108 4.44 -0.51 -19.50
N GLU A 109 4.35 0.79 -19.23
CA GLU A 109 4.22 1.81 -20.28
C GLU A 109 5.41 1.77 -21.24
N ILE A 110 6.63 1.63 -20.73
CA ILE A 110 7.82 1.50 -21.58
C ILE A 110 7.76 0.22 -22.39
N ASN A 111 7.42 -0.92 -21.78
CA ASN A 111 7.37 -2.21 -22.46
C ASN A 111 6.28 -2.26 -23.54
N ASN A 112 5.16 -1.57 -23.33
CA ASN A 112 4.03 -1.53 -24.25
C ASN A 112 4.12 -0.39 -25.28
N PHE A 113 5.12 0.47 -25.17
CA PHE A 113 5.34 1.55 -26.13
C PHE A 113 5.55 0.97 -27.53
N ASN A 114 4.73 1.40 -28.50
CA ASN A 114 4.75 0.86 -29.86
C ASN A 114 4.75 2.00 -30.88
N ILE A 115 5.61 1.88 -31.88
CA ILE A 115 5.65 2.79 -33.03
C ILE A 115 5.76 1.99 -34.32
N SER A 116 5.17 2.54 -35.38
CA SER A 116 5.25 1.98 -36.71
C SER A 116 5.93 2.96 -37.66
N PHE A 117 6.94 2.48 -38.38
CA PHE A 117 7.57 3.18 -39.48
C PHE A 117 7.03 2.65 -40.80
N HIS A 118 6.85 3.56 -41.76
CA HIS A 118 6.45 3.25 -43.12
C HIS A 118 7.50 3.83 -44.06
N ASN A 119 8.13 2.97 -44.87
CA ASN A 119 9.23 3.35 -45.77
C ASN A 119 10.43 4.02 -45.06
N GLY A 120 10.71 3.62 -43.81
CA GLY A 120 11.84 4.16 -43.04
C GLY A 120 11.60 5.53 -42.40
N THR A 121 10.36 6.03 -42.42
CA THR A 121 9.95 7.23 -41.68
C THR A 121 8.73 6.98 -40.82
N LEU A 122 8.55 7.72 -39.73
CA LEU A 122 7.37 7.61 -38.88
C LEU A 122 6.12 8.01 -39.66
N ILE A 123 5.02 7.28 -39.47
CA ILE A 123 3.73 7.65 -40.09
C ILE A 123 3.20 8.90 -39.38
N SER A 124 3.43 10.07 -39.97
CA SER A 124 2.99 11.37 -39.43
C SER A 124 1.72 11.93 -40.10
N SER A 125 1.26 11.32 -41.19
CA SER A 125 0.01 11.70 -41.88
C SER A 125 -0.61 10.51 -42.62
N ALA A 126 -1.92 10.57 -42.86
CA ALA A 126 -2.64 9.54 -43.60
C ALA A 126 -2.16 9.41 -45.06
N GLU A 127 -1.63 10.48 -45.63
CA GLU A 127 -1.11 10.52 -47.01
C GLU A 127 0.09 9.57 -47.20
N LEU A 128 0.92 9.39 -46.17
CA LEU A 128 2.08 8.50 -46.20
C LEU A 128 1.70 7.01 -46.24
N LEU A 129 0.44 6.67 -45.99
CA LEU A 129 -0.08 5.29 -46.02
C LEU A 129 -0.40 4.80 -47.44
N ASN A 130 -0.48 5.70 -48.44
CA ASN A 130 -0.95 5.37 -49.78
C ASN A 130 0.15 4.81 -50.71
N SER A 131 1.35 4.48 -50.18
CA SER A 131 2.43 3.90 -50.99
C SER A 131 2.31 2.36 -51.04
N PRO A 132 1.91 1.77 -52.18
CA PRO A 132 1.60 0.33 -52.27
C PRO A 132 2.81 -0.61 -52.06
N ASN A 133 4.04 -0.10 -52.17
CA ASN A 133 5.28 -0.88 -52.05
C ASN A 133 6.05 -0.59 -50.75
N ALA A 134 5.52 0.24 -49.87
CA ALA A 134 6.23 0.64 -48.66
C ALA A 134 6.16 -0.46 -47.59
N LYS A 135 7.33 -0.81 -47.03
CA LYS A 135 7.41 -1.76 -45.93
C LYS A 135 7.03 -1.08 -44.62
N LYS A 136 6.17 -1.75 -43.84
CA LYS A 136 5.81 -1.36 -42.48
C LYS A 136 6.67 -2.11 -41.47
N TYR A 137 7.33 -1.39 -40.58
CA TYR A 137 8.10 -1.95 -39.46
C TYR A 137 7.50 -1.51 -38.14
N ASN A 138 7.21 -2.47 -37.26
CA ASN A 138 6.70 -2.19 -35.91
C ASN A 138 7.82 -2.44 -34.91
N PHE A 139 8.03 -1.49 -34.02
CA PHE A 139 8.96 -1.63 -32.91
C PHE A 139 8.17 -1.49 -31.61
N ILE A 140 8.58 -2.24 -30.60
CA ILE A 140 7.94 -2.26 -29.30
C ILE A 140 8.99 -2.01 -28.22
N GLY A 141 8.56 -1.48 -27.08
CA GLY A 141 9.37 -1.39 -25.90
C GLY A 141 10.40 -0.25 -25.97
N ILE A 142 11.53 -0.49 -25.30
CA ILE A 142 12.66 0.42 -25.30
C ILE A 142 13.28 0.63 -26.70
N GLN A 143 13.25 -0.38 -27.55
CA GLN A 143 13.79 -0.28 -28.91
C GLN A 143 13.02 0.75 -29.75
N ALA A 144 11.69 0.77 -29.61
CA ALA A 144 10.84 1.77 -30.23
C ALA A 144 11.20 3.19 -29.77
N ILE A 145 11.28 3.42 -28.45
CA ILE A 145 11.65 4.73 -27.90
C ILE A 145 13.00 5.19 -28.46
N ASN A 146 13.99 4.30 -28.47
CA ASN A 146 15.34 4.62 -28.94
C ASN A 146 15.36 4.99 -30.42
N LEU A 147 14.70 4.20 -31.27
CA LEU A 147 14.61 4.48 -32.71
C LEU A 147 13.86 5.78 -32.99
N PHE A 148 12.74 6.00 -32.28
CA PHE A 148 11.98 7.24 -32.37
C PHE A 148 12.87 8.45 -32.06
N LEU A 149 13.61 8.43 -30.97
CA LEU A 149 14.42 9.59 -30.56
C LEU A 149 15.54 9.88 -31.56
N VAL A 150 16.19 8.84 -32.09
CA VAL A 150 17.21 9.01 -33.14
C VAL A 150 16.60 9.69 -34.37
N GLU A 151 15.45 9.22 -34.84
CA GLU A 151 14.77 9.82 -36.00
C GLU A 151 14.24 11.23 -35.71
N PHE A 152 13.62 11.42 -34.56
CA PHE A 152 13.09 12.71 -34.11
C PHE A 152 14.18 13.78 -34.09
N TYR A 153 15.34 13.49 -33.47
CA TYR A 153 16.43 14.46 -33.42
C TYR A 153 17.10 14.68 -34.78
N LYS A 154 17.20 13.64 -35.63
CA LYS A 154 17.68 13.78 -37.02
C LYS A 154 16.80 14.76 -37.82
N LEU A 155 15.48 14.62 -37.72
CA LEU A 155 14.52 15.50 -38.39
C LEU A 155 14.49 16.90 -37.77
N LEU A 156 14.63 17.01 -36.46
CA LEU A 156 14.70 18.30 -35.78
C LEU A 156 15.94 19.10 -36.22
N GLU A 157 17.07 18.41 -36.43
CA GLU A 157 18.29 19.02 -36.98
C GLU A 157 18.13 19.44 -38.45
N SER A 158 17.44 18.67 -39.29
CA SER A 158 17.18 19.07 -40.68
C SER A 158 16.26 20.29 -40.75
N LYS A 159 15.15 20.29 -40.01
CA LYS A 159 14.22 21.42 -39.95
C LYS A 159 14.88 22.70 -39.43
N LYS A 160 15.76 22.60 -38.43
CA LYS A 160 16.57 23.72 -37.94
C LYS A 160 17.42 24.37 -39.03
N LYS A 161 18.02 23.57 -39.93
CA LYS A 161 18.80 24.09 -41.06
C LYS A 161 17.93 24.82 -42.09
N GLU A 162 16.67 24.41 -42.19
CA GLU A 162 15.64 25.01 -43.06
C GLU A 162 14.94 26.23 -42.44
N GLY A 163 15.34 26.65 -41.22
CA GLY A 163 14.75 27.79 -40.51
C GLY A 163 13.43 27.50 -39.80
N ASN A 164 12.99 26.24 -39.76
CA ASN A 164 11.75 25.82 -39.12
C ASN A 164 12.05 25.10 -37.79
N LEU A 165 11.67 25.70 -36.67
CA LEU A 165 12.20 25.29 -35.36
C LEU A 165 11.36 24.21 -34.66
N GLU A 166 10.10 24.00 -35.06
CA GLU A 166 9.16 23.21 -34.26
C GLU A 166 8.31 22.24 -35.08
N PHE A 167 8.05 21.07 -34.48
CA PHE A 167 6.99 20.18 -34.93
C PHE A 167 5.65 20.78 -34.54
N LYS A 168 4.69 20.78 -35.48
CA LYS A 168 3.33 21.25 -35.19
C LYS A 168 2.69 20.33 -34.15
N PHE A 169 1.79 20.88 -33.32
CA PHE A 169 1.05 20.11 -32.31
C PHE A 169 0.33 18.88 -32.89
N ASN A 170 -0.16 19.00 -34.13
CA ASN A 170 -0.88 17.92 -34.83
C ASN A 170 0.03 16.85 -35.43
N ASP A 171 1.35 16.94 -35.24
CA ASP A 171 2.32 15.97 -35.75
C ASP A 171 2.49 14.80 -34.77
N SER A 172 2.46 13.57 -35.28
CA SER A 172 2.74 12.37 -34.51
C SER A 172 4.09 12.43 -33.77
N TYR A 173 5.09 13.12 -34.34
CA TYR A 173 6.36 13.36 -33.65
C TYR A 173 6.21 14.17 -32.36
N HIS A 174 5.32 15.17 -32.34
CA HIS A 174 5.08 15.97 -31.14
C HIS A 174 4.43 15.13 -30.05
N ALA A 175 3.37 14.38 -30.40
CA ALA A 175 2.63 13.55 -29.46
C ALA A 175 3.52 12.45 -28.82
N ILE A 176 4.33 11.77 -29.63
CA ILE A 176 5.23 10.72 -29.15
C ILE A 176 6.33 11.30 -28.26
N ASN A 177 6.94 12.43 -28.65
CA ASN A 177 7.93 13.10 -27.82
C ASN A 177 7.33 13.55 -26.48
N LEU A 178 6.11 14.12 -26.47
CA LEU A 178 5.42 14.49 -25.24
C LEU A 178 5.18 13.28 -24.33
N HIS A 179 4.78 12.13 -24.90
CA HIS A 179 4.61 10.90 -24.16
C HIS A 179 5.91 10.45 -23.46
N ILE A 180 7.04 10.46 -24.18
CA ILE A 180 8.35 10.13 -23.60
C ILE A 180 8.74 11.11 -22.48
N GLN A 181 8.48 12.41 -22.66
CA GLN A 181 8.74 13.41 -21.61
C GLN A 181 7.89 13.20 -20.36
N ASN A 182 6.63 12.77 -20.53
CA ASN A 182 5.75 12.41 -19.42
C ASN A 182 6.25 11.17 -18.66
N LEU A 183 6.75 10.15 -19.37
CA LEU A 183 7.36 8.97 -18.73
C LEU A 183 8.58 9.34 -17.90
N ILE A 184 9.45 10.20 -18.42
CA ILE A 184 10.61 10.73 -17.68
C ILE A 184 10.17 11.50 -16.45
N SER A 185 9.17 12.37 -16.60
CA SER A 185 8.62 13.15 -15.49
C SER A 185 8.02 12.25 -14.41
N ALA A 186 7.29 11.21 -14.80
CA ALA A 186 6.71 10.23 -13.88
C ALA A 186 7.81 9.50 -13.10
N PHE A 187 8.84 9.01 -13.79
CA PHE A 187 9.98 8.35 -13.15
C PHE A 187 10.74 9.27 -12.20
N TYR A 188 11.05 10.50 -12.63
CA TYR A 188 11.69 11.51 -11.79
C TYR A 188 10.89 11.78 -10.51
N ASN A 189 9.56 11.97 -10.65
CA ASN A 189 8.71 12.28 -9.50
C ASN A 189 8.67 11.11 -8.51
N VAL A 190 8.58 9.86 -8.99
CA VAL A 190 8.62 8.67 -8.14
C VAL A 190 9.98 8.56 -7.45
N HIS A 191 11.07 8.73 -8.18
CA HIS A 191 12.43 8.72 -7.65
C HIS A 191 12.61 9.73 -6.51
N VAL A 192 12.30 11.01 -6.74
CA VAL A 192 12.46 12.07 -5.73
C VAL A 192 11.55 11.82 -4.53
N SER A 193 10.35 11.29 -4.74
CA SER A 193 9.43 10.96 -3.66
C SER A 193 9.97 9.84 -2.77
N ILE A 194 10.60 8.81 -3.36
CA ILE A 194 11.23 7.71 -2.60
C ILE A 194 12.48 8.19 -1.86
N GLN A 195 13.27 9.11 -2.42
CA GLN A 195 14.43 9.68 -1.70
C GLN A 195 14.03 10.48 -0.44
N LYS A 196 12.80 10.99 -0.40
CA LYS A 196 12.27 11.81 0.69
C LYS A 196 11.28 11.08 1.58
N CYS A 197 10.94 9.83 1.29
CA CYS A 197 9.91 9.13 2.04
C CYS A 197 10.45 8.63 3.39
N ASP A 198 9.58 8.67 4.39
CA ASP A 198 9.83 8.09 5.71
C ASP A 198 9.22 6.68 5.75
N LEU A 199 9.99 5.71 5.25
CA LEU A 199 9.65 4.29 5.25
C LEU A 199 10.74 3.50 5.98
N LYS A 200 10.40 2.27 6.37
CA LYS A 200 11.39 1.31 6.88
C LYS A 200 12.52 1.17 5.86
N LYS A 201 13.76 1.07 6.36
CA LYS A 201 14.97 1.00 5.54
C LYS A 201 14.88 -0.11 4.47
N GLU A 202 14.38 -1.28 4.86
CA GLU A 202 14.19 -2.44 3.98
C GLU A 202 13.32 -2.09 2.74
N TYR A 203 12.22 -1.36 2.95
CA TYR A 203 11.34 -0.91 1.86
C TYR A 203 12.01 0.12 0.96
N ILE A 204 12.79 1.04 1.54
CA ILE A 204 13.53 2.05 0.78
C ILE A 204 14.59 1.38 -0.09
N ASP A 205 15.31 0.39 0.46
CA ASP A 205 16.37 -0.31 -0.26
C ASP A 205 15.79 -1.12 -1.42
N GLU A 206 14.69 -1.87 -1.23
CA GLU A 206 14.00 -2.58 -2.32
C GLU A 206 13.51 -1.63 -3.42
N LEU A 207 12.88 -0.51 -3.04
CA LEU A 207 12.41 0.48 -4.01
C LEU A 207 13.58 1.13 -4.78
N LYS A 208 14.72 1.36 -4.13
CA LYS A 208 15.93 1.90 -4.78
C LYS A 208 16.51 0.90 -5.77
N GLU A 209 16.61 -0.38 -5.41
CA GLU A 209 17.05 -1.43 -6.33
C GLU A 209 16.15 -1.52 -7.57
N LEU A 210 14.83 -1.46 -7.36
CA LEU A 210 13.87 -1.49 -8.46
C LEU A 210 13.99 -0.25 -9.36
N LEU A 211 14.21 0.93 -8.79
CA LEU A 211 14.47 2.17 -9.52
C LEU A 211 15.78 2.11 -10.31
N GLU A 212 16.86 1.60 -9.72
CA GLU A 212 18.15 1.42 -10.36
C GLU A 212 18.05 0.46 -11.55
N TYR A 213 17.44 -0.70 -11.33
CA TYR A 213 17.16 -1.66 -12.40
C TYR A 213 16.37 -1.01 -13.54
N THR A 214 15.30 -0.28 -13.21
CA THR A 214 14.46 0.40 -14.20
C THR A 214 15.25 1.44 -14.97
N TYR A 215 16.06 2.24 -14.28
CA TYR A 215 16.89 3.25 -14.91
C TYR A 215 17.88 2.63 -15.90
N TYR A 216 18.70 1.67 -15.45
CA TYR A 216 19.74 1.10 -16.29
C TYR A 216 19.19 0.27 -17.45
N SER A 217 18.14 -0.52 -17.21
CA SER A 217 17.59 -1.40 -18.23
C SER A 217 16.65 -0.70 -19.22
N LYS A 218 16.02 0.41 -18.83
CA LYS A 218 14.98 1.08 -19.63
C LYS A 218 15.24 2.55 -19.93
N LEU A 219 15.90 3.32 -19.07
CA LEU A 219 15.95 4.79 -19.22
C LEU A 219 17.32 5.31 -19.67
N ASN A 220 18.41 4.67 -19.25
CA ASN A 220 19.78 5.17 -19.37
C ASN A 220 20.09 5.66 -20.79
N TYR A 221 19.85 4.80 -21.79
CA TYR A 221 20.19 5.13 -23.19
C TYR A 221 19.45 6.37 -23.70
N PHE A 222 18.14 6.47 -23.48
CA PHE A 222 17.42 7.64 -23.99
C PHE A 222 17.59 8.88 -23.13
N SER A 223 17.82 8.73 -21.82
CA SER A 223 18.22 9.85 -20.96
C SER A 223 19.52 10.48 -21.48
N ALA A 224 20.49 9.67 -21.90
CA ALA A 224 21.74 10.15 -22.50
C ALA A 224 21.50 10.89 -23.84
N ILE A 225 20.64 10.36 -24.71
CA ILE A 225 20.29 11.03 -25.99
C ILE A 225 19.65 12.40 -25.72
N ILE A 226 18.66 12.45 -24.83
CA ILE A 226 17.90 13.68 -24.59
C ILE A 226 18.77 14.72 -23.87
N SER A 227 19.57 14.34 -22.87
CA SER A 227 20.46 15.28 -22.14
C SER A 227 21.41 16.02 -23.10
N ASN A 228 22.00 15.28 -24.05
CA ASN A 228 22.92 15.82 -25.05
C ASN A 228 22.26 16.75 -26.08
N LYS A 229 20.98 16.55 -26.39
CA LYS A 229 20.31 17.20 -27.54
C LYS A 229 19.28 18.27 -27.15
N ASN A 230 18.80 18.29 -25.90
CA ASN A 230 17.75 19.22 -25.48
C ASN A 230 18.31 20.55 -24.94
N LYS A 231 17.73 21.67 -25.35
CA LYS A 231 18.04 23.01 -24.84
C LYS A 231 16.92 23.47 -23.89
N SER A 232 17.26 23.68 -22.62
CA SER A 232 16.48 24.43 -21.62
C SER A 232 14.98 24.12 -21.53
N SER A 233 14.64 22.97 -20.94
CA SER A 233 13.26 22.65 -20.53
C SER A 233 13.25 22.04 -19.14
N LYS A 234 12.10 22.10 -18.43
CA LYS A 234 11.89 21.41 -17.14
C LYS A 234 12.30 19.94 -17.20
N THR A 235 11.97 19.28 -18.32
CA THR A 235 12.34 17.89 -18.59
C THR A 235 13.84 17.69 -18.64
N LYS A 236 14.60 18.65 -19.18
CA LYS A 236 16.06 18.59 -19.18
C LYS A 236 16.61 18.56 -17.75
N THR A 237 16.16 19.45 -16.87
CA THR A 237 16.62 19.47 -15.46
C THR A 237 16.33 18.14 -14.77
N GLN A 238 15.18 17.52 -15.04
CA GLN A 238 14.84 16.21 -14.48
C GLN A 238 15.75 15.10 -15.02
N ILE A 239 16.05 15.11 -16.32
CA ILE A 239 16.94 14.13 -16.96
C ILE A 239 18.35 14.29 -16.43
N ASP A 240 18.87 15.51 -16.39
CA ASP A 240 20.22 15.79 -15.92
C ASP A 240 20.37 15.36 -14.44
N TYR A 241 19.35 15.61 -13.61
CA TYR A 241 19.31 15.09 -12.23
C TYR A 241 19.39 13.57 -12.18
N LEU A 242 18.57 12.86 -12.96
CA LEU A 242 18.57 11.40 -12.97
C LEU A 242 19.89 10.85 -13.50
N TYR A 243 20.40 11.41 -14.59
CA TYR A 243 21.67 11.02 -15.20
C TYR A 243 22.82 11.19 -14.21
N ASP A 244 22.90 12.33 -13.54
CA ASP A 244 23.90 12.58 -12.50
C ASP A 244 23.75 11.62 -11.32
N PHE A 245 22.52 11.39 -10.86
CA PHE A 245 22.26 10.53 -9.71
C PHE A 245 22.74 9.10 -9.93
N TYR A 246 22.40 8.50 -11.08
CA TYR A 246 22.73 7.11 -11.34
C TYR A 246 24.17 6.94 -11.85
N ASN A 247 24.72 7.88 -12.63
CA ASN A 247 26.08 7.74 -13.16
C ASN A 247 27.18 8.14 -12.17
N LYS A 248 26.90 8.95 -11.14
CA LYS A 248 27.89 9.24 -10.06
C LYS A 248 28.04 8.09 -9.07
N LYS A 249 27.18 7.07 -9.15
CA LYS A 249 27.13 5.94 -8.21
C LYS A 249 27.98 4.73 -8.64
N ASN A 250 28.51 4.76 -9.87
CA ASN A 250 29.49 3.80 -10.41
C ASN A 250 30.90 4.42 -10.39
#